data_AF-A0A7W9Z304-F1
#
_entry.id   AF-A0A7W9Z304-F1
#
_cell.length_a   1.000
_cell.length_b   1.000
_cell.length_c   1.000
_cell.angle_alpha   90.00
_cell.angle_beta   90.00
_cell.angle_gamma   90.00
#
_symmetry.space_group_name_H-M   'P 1'
#
loop_
_entity.id
_entity.type
_entity.pdbx_description
1 polymer ?
#
loop_
_entity_poly.entity_id
_entity_poly.type
_entity_poly.pdbx_seq_one_letter_code
_entity_poly.pdbx_strand_id
1 'polypeptide(L)' 'MQIADQEIACELSAQLKWIDGETQIEAFFQEEGGDWKIIAAKNR' A
#
# COMPACT_ATOMS: atom_id res chain seq x y z
N MET A 1 8.27 -9.67 -9.04
CA MET A 1 7.79 -8.27 -8.90
C MET A 1 9.04 -7.42 -8.83
N GLN A 2 9.25 -6.54 -9.80
CA GLN A 2 10.47 -5.73 -9.86
C GLN A 2 10.07 -4.33 -9.42
N ILE A 3 10.47 -3.96 -8.20
CA ILE A 3 10.20 -2.67 -7.59
C ILE A 3 11.19 -1.68 -8.21
N ALA A 4 10.70 -0.59 -8.79
CA ALA A 4 11.57 0.43 -9.37
C ALA A 4 12.38 1.17 -8.27
N ASP A 5 13.49 1.81 -8.63
CA ASP A 5 14.41 2.49 -7.67
C ASP A 5 13.75 3.60 -6.82
N GLN A 6 12.51 3.99 -7.13
CA GLN A 6 11.72 5.00 -6.40
C GLN A 6 10.44 4.43 -5.79
N GLU A 7 10.29 3.11 -5.76
CA GLU A 7 9.12 2.43 -5.21
C GLU A 7 9.48 1.73 -3.89
N ILE A 8 8.58 1.83 -2.91
CA ILE A 8 8.67 1.08 -1.66
C ILE A 8 7.46 0.14 -1.62
N ALA A 9 7.73 -1.16 -1.45
CA ALA A 9 6.70 -2.14 -1.13
C ALA A 9 6.64 -2.33 0.39
N CYS A 10 5.45 -2.19 0.97
CA CYS A 10 5.22 -2.43 2.39
C CYS A 10 3.99 -3.34 2.55
N GLU A 11 4.08 -4.28 3.50
CA GLU A 11 2.91 -5.00 4.00
C GLU A 11 2.22 -4.12 5.05
N LEU A 12 0.93 -3.87 4.86
CA LEU A 12 0.12 -3.08 5.79
C LEU A 12 -1.05 -3.90 6.30
N SER A 13 -1.19 -3.95 7.62
CA SER A 13 -2.43 -4.38 8.29
C SER A 13 -3.32 -3.17 8.52
N ALA A 14 -4.53 -3.18 7.98
CA ALA A 14 -5.53 -2.14 8.23
C ALA A 14 -6.86 -2.75 8.67
N GLN A 15 -7.51 -2.12 9.66
CA GLN A 15 -8.91 -2.39 9.96
C GLN A 15 -9.77 -1.47 9.12
N LEU A 16 -10.31 -2.01 8.03
CA LEU A 16 -11.23 -1.29 7.16
C LEU A 16 -12.63 -1.38 7.77
N LYS A 17 -13.27 -0.23 8.06
CA LYS A 17 -14.59 -0.17 8.71
C LYS A 17 -15.72 -0.89 7.94
N TRP A 18 -15.51 -1.22 6.67
CA TRP A 18 -16.46 -1.92 5.82
C TRP A 18 -16.13 -3.41 5.60
N ILE A 19 -15.07 -3.94 6.21
CA ILE A 19 -14.71 -5.36 6.19
C ILE A 19 -14.66 -5.86 7.63
N ASP A 20 -15.48 -6.85 7.96
CA ASP A 20 -15.36 -7.54 9.24
C ASP A 20 -14.09 -8.40 9.24
N GLY A 21 -13.17 -8.10 10.16
CA GLY A 21 -11.91 -8.83 10.35
C GLY A 21 -10.66 -8.07 9.88
N GLU A 22 -9.50 -8.59 10.25
CA GLU A 22 -8.21 -8.06 9.80
C GLU A 22 -8.01 -8.43 8.33
N THR A 23 -7.78 -7.42 7.48
CA THR A 23 -7.53 -7.63 6.05
C THR A 23 -6.10 -7.23 5.74
N GLN A 24 -5.34 -8.17 5.16
CA GLN A 24 -4.03 -7.87 4.60
C GLN A 24 -4.20 -7.24 3.22
N ILE A 25 -3.61 -6.07 3.03
CA ILE A 25 -3.59 -5.37 1.76
C ILE A 25 -2.15 -5.10 1.34
N GLU A 26 -1.90 -5.21 0.03
CA GLU A 26 -0.66 -4.78 -0.60
C GLU A 26 -0.88 -3.34 -1.10
N ALA A 27 -0.12 -2.39 -0.54
CA ALA A 27 -0.21 -0.98 -0.92
C ALA A 27 1.04 -0.54 -1.67
N PHE A 28 0.83 0.22 -2.75
CA PHE A 28 1.88 0.79 -3.58
C PHE A 28 1.95 2.29 -3.32
N PHE A 29 3.16 2.77 -3.05
CA PHE A 29 3.44 4.17 -2.76
C PHE A 29 4.31 4.77 -3.84
N GLN A 30 4.00 6.02 -4.21
CA GLN A 30 4.82 6.84 -5.10
C GLN A 30 5.28 8.09 -4.36
N GLU A 31 6.55 8.44 -4.52
CA GLU A 31 7.11 9.69 -4.06
C GLU A 31 6.71 10.81 -5.04
N GLU A 32 6.18 11.91 -4.48
CA GLU A 32 5.83 13.11 -5.23
C GLU A 32 6.20 14.35 -4.41
N GLY A 33 7.36 14.94 -4.70
CA GLY A 33 7.77 16.23 -4.14
C GLY A 33 8.18 16.17 -2.66
N GLY A 34 8.69 15.04 -2.20
CA GLY A 34 9.12 14.75 -0.82
C GLY A 34 8.06 14.04 0.02
N ASP A 35 6.81 13.97 -0.47
CA ASP A 35 5.71 13.27 0.18
C ASP A 35 5.43 11.93 -0.51
N TRP A 36 5.02 10.93 0.28
CA TRP A 36 4.61 9.62 -0.24
C TRP A 36 3.10 9.51 -0.29
N LYS A 37 2.57 9.15 -1.47
CA LYS A 37 1.13 8.95 -1.68
C LYS A 37 0.84 7.50 -2.04
N ILE A 38 -0.25 6.95 -1.51
CA ILE A 38 -0.77 5.64 -1.94
C ILE A 38 -1.39 5.82 -3.32
N ILE A 39 -0.89 5.06 -4.30
CA ILE A 39 -1.41 5.08 -5.68
C ILE A 39 -2.24 3.84 -6.02
N ALA A 40 -2.05 2.74 -5.28
CA ALA A 40 -2.87 1.55 -5.40
C ALA A 40 -2.87 0.76 -4.09
N ALA A 41 -3.98 0.08 -3.82
CA ALA A 41 -4.07 -0.94 -2.78
C ALA A 41 -4.81 -2.15 -3.36
N LYS A 42 -4.31 -3.35 -3.10
CA LYS A 42 -4.91 -4.61 -3.52
C LYS A 42 -5.13 -5.50 -2.31
N ASN A 43 -6.31 -6.12 -2.25
CA ASN A 43 -6.53 -7.22 -1.32
C ASN A 43 -5.66 -8.40 -1.73
N ARG A 44 -5.10 -9.09 -0.75
CA ARG A 44 -4.38 -10.34 -0.95
C ARG A 44 -5.33 -11.54 -0.99
#